data_AF-A0A1I8HAS8-F1
#
_entry.id   AF-A0A1I8HAS8-F1
#
_cell.length_a   1.000
_cell.length_b   1.000
_cell.length_c   1.000
_cell.angle_alpha   90.00
_cell.angle_beta   90.00
_cell.angle_gamma   90.00
#
_symmetry.space_group_name_H-M   'P 1'
#
loop_
_entity.id
_entity.type
_entity.pdbx_description
1 polymer ?
#
loop_
_entity_poly.entity_id
_entity_poly.type
_entity_poly.pdbx_seq_one_letter_code
_entity_poly.pdbx_strand_id
1 'polypeptide(L)'
;SWTTGSSADTEKSFTGGTVTFQTATNFTSVAFTFGLEVKAKLSHAGLLVVQILLPNSYLSATGLEGLLGNFNGDKTDDLKNSTGFQLAWNASEDAVFYLMQAWMIDCSQLPYNASFVYAANETCQSFNNVSAVPIFFNDSLSGPMFAGNSALYNLSSQICGTDRACIFDIAATGDYSVGQATQTASVEASTVRDEF
;
A
#
# COMPACT_ATOMS: atom_id res chain seq x y z
N SER A 1 -20.16 18.02 17.40
CA SER A 1 -19.58 17.63 18.71
C SER A 1 -19.45 16.12 18.72
N TRP A 2 -18.26 15.60 18.99
CA TRP A 2 -18.03 14.15 19.12
C TRP A 2 -18.35 13.75 20.56
N THR A 3 -19.40 12.96 20.76
CA THR A 3 -19.67 12.31 22.05
C THR A 3 -18.93 10.98 22.08
N THR A 4 -17.92 10.89 22.94
CA THR A 4 -17.21 9.65 23.25
C THR A 4 -18.07 8.81 24.18
N GLY A 5 -18.49 7.63 23.71
CA GLY A 5 -19.25 6.70 24.53
C GLY A 5 -19.98 5.61 23.74
N SER A 6 -19.25 4.69 23.11
CA SER A 6 -19.55 3.25 23.09
C SER A 6 -18.46 2.53 22.31
N SER A 7 -18.17 1.28 22.68
CA SER A 7 -17.31 0.33 21.96
C SER A 7 -17.94 -0.16 20.64
N ALA A 8 -18.82 0.64 20.04
CA ALA A 8 -19.55 0.30 18.83
C ALA A 8 -18.96 1.09 17.65
N ASP A 9 -18.91 0.44 16.50
CA ASP A 9 -18.49 1.06 15.26
C ASP A 9 -19.32 2.32 14.98
N THR A 10 -18.65 3.35 14.47
CA THR A 10 -19.31 4.61 14.12
C THR A 10 -19.49 4.68 12.61
N GLU A 11 -20.72 4.82 12.14
CA GLU A 11 -21.04 4.87 10.71
C GLU A 11 -21.63 6.22 10.31
N LYS A 12 -21.29 6.70 9.12
CA LYS A 12 -21.95 7.82 8.44
C LYS A 12 -22.14 7.50 6.96
N SER A 13 -23.35 7.73 6.45
CA SER A 13 -23.67 7.56 5.03
C SER A 13 -23.52 8.87 4.24
N PHE A 14 -23.20 8.74 2.96
CA PHE A 14 -23.21 9.84 1.98
C PHE A 14 -23.82 9.34 0.66
N THR A 15 -24.08 10.26 -0.28
CA THR A 15 -24.53 9.88 -1.62
C THR A 15 -23.42 9.08 -2.33
N GLY A 16 -23.61 7.76 -2.43
CA GLY A 16 -22.66 6.85 -3.08
C GLY A 16 -21.94 5.88 -2.14
N GLY A 17 -22.19 5.93 -0.83
CA GLY A 17 -21.57 4.96 0.09
C GLY A 17 -21.75 5.23 1.58
N THR A 18 -20.94 4.53 2.37
CA THR A 18 -20.85 4.61 3.83
C THR A 18 -19.39 4.73 4.26
N VAL A 19 -19.16 5.51 5.30
CA VAL A 19 -17.88 5.60 6.01
C VAL A 19 -18.08 4.98 7.37
N THR A 20 -17.25 4.00 7.71
CA THR A 20 -17.34 3.26 8.99
C THR A 20 -16.00 3.31 9.70
N PHE A 21 -16.02 3.75 10.96
CA PHE A 21 -14.89 3.61 11.87
C PHE A 21 -15.08 2.33 12.68
N GLN A 22 -14.22 1.34 12.44
CA GLN A 22 -14.25 0.03 13.07
C GLN A 22 -13.40 0.09 14.35
N THR A 23 -14.07 0.04 15.50
CA THR A 23 -13.39 0.26 16.79
C THR A 23 -12.49 -0.91 17.18
N ALA A 24 -12.87 -2.14 16.81
CA ALA A 24 -12.11 -3.35 17.14
C ALA A 24 -10.77 -3.45 16.39
N THR A 25 -10.72 -2.98 15.15
CA THR A 25 -9.57 -3.13 14.24
C THR A 25 -8.82 -1.81 14.00
N ASN A 26 -9.37 -0.68 14.47
CA ASN A 26 -8.92 0.69 14.19
C ASN A 26 -8.87 1.03 12.69
N PHE A 27 -9.58 0.28 11.85
CA PHE A 27 -9.75 0.64 10.45
C PHE A 27 -10.82 1.72 10.31
N THR A 28 -10.54 2.70 9.45
CA THR A 28 -11.57 3.51 8.81
C THR A 28 -11.82 2.91 7.44
N SER A 29 -13.06 2.52 7.15
CA SER A 29 -13.45 2.05 5.83
C SER A 29 -14.40 2.99 5.12
N VAL A 30 -14.29 3.01 3.80
CA VAL A 30 -15.24 3.65 2.90
C VAL A 30 -15.75 2.58 1.96
N ALA A 31 -17.02 2.21 2.12
CA ALA A 31 -17.70 1.26 1.25
C ALA A 31 -18.59 2.01 0.26
N PHE A 32 -18.36 1.77 -1.02
CA PHE A 32 -19.12 2.39 -2.10
C PHE A 32 -20.28 1.50 -2.54
N THR A 33 -21.36 2.12 -3.03
CA THR A 33 -22.55 1.39 -3.50
C THR A 33 -22.28 0.49 -4.71
N PHE A 34 -21.17 0.70 -5.42
CA PHE A 34 -20.73 -0.18 -6.50
C PHE A 34 -19.87 -1.36 -6.02
N GLY A 35 -19.69 -1.54 -4.71
CA GLY A 35 -19.08 -2.73 -4.11
C GLY A 35 -17.59 -2.61 -3.78
N LEU A 36 -16.92 -1.53 -4.19
CA LEU A 36 -15.56 -1.24 -3.73
C LEU A 36 -15.56 -0.88 -2.24
N GLU A 37 -14.65 -1.43 -1.47
CA GLU A 37 -14.35 -0.97 -0.11
C GLU A 37 -12.87 -0.62 0.01
N VAL A 38 -12.57 0.57 0.54
CA VAL A 38 -11.21 1.00 0.89
C VAL A 38 -11.11 1.05 2.40
N LYS A 39 -10.17 0.32 2.99
CA LYS A 39 -9.88 0.35 4.43
C LYS A 39 -8.53 0.98 4.65
N ALA A 40 -8.42 1.88 5.62
CA ALA A 40 -7.17 2.48 6.03
C ALA A 40 -7.03 2.48 7.54
N LYS A 41 -5.82 2.17 8.04
CA LYS A 41 -5.47 2.36 9.45
C LYS A 41 -4.05 2.87 9.58
N LEU A 42 -3.80 3.58 10.67
CA LEU A 42 -2.43 3.79 11.14
C LEU A 42 -2.04 2.57 11.98
N SER A 43 -0.98 1.89 11.54
CA SER A 43 -0.31 0.82 12.26
C SER A 43 0.78 1.40 13.18
N HIS A 44 1.67 0.53 13.66
CA HIS A 44 2.79 0.92 14.52
C HIS A 44 3.65 2.02 13.88
N ALA A 45 4.21 2.89 14.72
CA ALA A 45 5.06 4.01 14.33
C ALA A 45 4.45 4.97 13.27
N GLY A 46 3.12 4.98 13.11
CA GLY A 46 2.44 5.85 12.15
C GLY A 46 2.47 5.35 10.70
N LEU A 47 2.85 4.10 10.46
CA LEU A 47 2.74 3.48 9.13
C LEU A 47 1.27 3.42 8.69
N LEU A 48 0.99 3.87 7.47
CA LEU A 48 -0.35 3.78 6.89
C LEU A 48 -0.52 2.42 6.19
N VAL A 49 -1.51 1.65 6.62
CA VAL A 49 -1.95 0.43 5.93
C VAL A 49 -3.21 0.76 5.17
N VAL A 50 -3.20 0.53 3.85
CA VAL A 50 -4.37 0.68 2.98
C VAL A 50 -4.71 -0.66 2.35
N GLN A 51 -5.97 -1.05 2.42
CA GLN A 51 -6.52 -2.26 1.79
C GLN A 51 -7.62 -1.86 0.82
N ILE A 52 -7.63 -2.51 -0.34
CA ILE A 52 -8.66 -2.35 -1.36
C ILE A 52 -9.35 -3.70 -1.52
N LEU A 53 -10.66 -3.72 -1.30
CA LEU A 53 -11.49 -4.90 -1.41
C LEU A 53 -12.45 -4.71 -2.58
N LEU A 54 -12.47 -5.70 -3.48
CA LEU A 54 -13.36 -5.78 -4.62
C LEU A 54 -14.07 -7.13 -4.60
N PRO A 55 -15.39 -7.18 -4.89
CA PRO A 55 -16.10 -8.45 -4.98
C PRO A 55 -15.66 -9.22 -6.23
N ASN A 56 -15.79 -10.56 -6.16
CA ASN A 56 -15.38 -11.46 -7.26
C ASN A 56 -16.07 -11.17 -8.61
N SER A 57 -17.18 -10.42 -8.63
CA SER A 57 -17.79 -9.92 -9.87
C SER A 57 -16.85 -9.03 -10.70
N TYR A 58 -15.81 -8.46 -10.10
CA TYR A 58 -14.79 -7.69 -10.79
C TYR A 58 -13.69 -8.54 -11.45
N LEU A 59 -13.63 -9.85 -11.19
CA LEU A 59 -12.62 -10.73 -11.81
C LEU A 59 -12.72 -10.76 -13.34
N SER A 60 -13.93 -10.55 -13.88
CA SER A 60 -14.17 -10.46 -15.32
C SER A 60 -14.30 -9.03 -15.83
N ALA A 61 -14.01 -8.02 -15.00
CA ALA A 61 -14.13 -6.63 -15.41
C ALA A 61 -13.01 -6.24 -16.37
N THR A 62 -13.38 -5.56 -17.46
CA THR A 62 -12.40 -4.98 -18.39
C THR A 62 -12.05 -3.56 -17.97
N GLY A 63 -10.77 -3.21 -17.96
CA GLY A 63 -10.30 -1.85 -17.69
C GLY A 63 -10.01 -1.53 -16.22
N LEU A 64 -10.06 -2.54 -15.33
CA LEU A 64 -9.47 -2.43 -14.00
C LEU A 64 -7.96 -2.63 -14.17
N GLU A 65 -7.19 -1.55 -14.03
CA GLU A 65 -5.74 -1.55 -14.21
C GLU A 65 -5.11 -0.52 -13.27
N GLY A 66 -3.87 -0.75 -12.87
CA GLY A 66 -3.11 0.19 -12.05
C GLY A 66 -1.94 -0.48 -11.34
N LEU A 67 -1.45 0.16 -10.27
CA LEU A 67 -0.34 -0.37 -9.46
C LEU A 67 -0.66 -1.69 -8.75
N LEU A 68 -1.94 -2.03 -8.61
CA LEU A 68 -2.40 -3.29 -8.02
C LEU A 68 -2.73 -4.38 -9.06
N GLY A 69 -2.33 -4.18 -10.32
CA GLY A 69 -2.57 -5.14 -11.40
C GLY A 69 -3.95 -4.97 -12.04
N ASN A 70 -4.45 -6.05 -12.63
CA ASN A 70 -5.71 -6.03 -13.39
C ASN A 70 -6.86 -6.87 -12.78
N PHE A 71 -6.57 -7.57 -11.68
CA PHE A 71 -7.54 -8.36 -10.91
C PHE A 71 -8.25 -9.45 -11.73
N ASN A 72 -7.62 -10.04 -12.74
CA ASN A 72 -8.22 -11.12 -13.55
C ASN A 72 -7.94 -12.55 -13.03
N GLY A 73 -7.21 -12.68 -11.91
CA GLY A 73 -6.80 -13.96 -11.33
C GLY A 73 -5.51 -14.57 -11.89
N ASP A 74 -4.89 -13.93 -12.88
CA ASP A 74 -3.60 -14.29 -13.47
C ASP A 74 -2.53 -13.28 -13.10
N LYS A 75 -1.69 -13.62 -12.12
CA LYS A 75 -0.58 -12.73 -11.70
C LYS A 75 0.47 -12.47 -12.78
N THR A 76 0.46 -13.21 -13.90
CA THR A 76 1.52 -13.11 -14.91
C THR A 76 1.44 -11.86 -15.77
N ASP A 77 0.31 -11.15 -15.75
CA ASP A 77 0.05 -9.92 -16.51
C ASP A 77 -0.25 -8.68 -15.64
N ASP A 78 -0.08 -8.78 -14.32
CA ASP A 78 -0.28 -7.67 -13.38
C ASP A 78 0.79 -6.58 -13.49
N LEU A 79 2.03 -6.92 -13.89
CA LEU A 79 3.13 -5.95 -14.00
C LEU A 79 3.09 -5.18 -15.32
N LYS A 80 1.97 -4.49 -15.56
CA LYS A 80 1.68 -3.70 -16.75
C LYS A 80 1.54 -2.21 -16.43
N ASN A 81 2.17 -1.37 -17.23
CA ASN A 81 2.12 0.07 -17.06
C ASN A 81 0.93 0.72 -17.80
N SER A 82 0.72 2.02 -17.60
CA SER A 82 -0.37 2.78 -18.24
C SER A 82 -0.27 2.86 -19.77
N THR A 83 0.89 2.56 -20.36
CA THR A 83 1.09 2.50 -21.82
C THR A 83 0.90 1.08 -22.39
N GLY A 84 0.59 0.10 -21.55
CA GLY A 84 0.42 -1.31 -21.93
C GLY A 84 1.71 -2.12 -22.02
N PHE A 85 2.87 -1.57 -21.67
CA PHE A 85 4.12 -2.34 -21.58
C PHE A 85 4.11 -3.19 -20.31
N GLN A 86 4.54 -4.45 -20.44
CA GLN A 86 4.47 -5.44 -19.38
C GLN A 86 5.85 -6.03 -19.09
N LEU A 87 6.14 -6.21 -17.79
CA LEU A 87 7.27 -7.00 -17.31
C LEU A 87 6.85 -8.43 -16.98
N ALA A 88 7.81 -9.34 -16.93
CA ALA A 88 7.59 -10.66 -16.37
C ALA A 88 7.24 -10.55 -14.88
N TRP A 89 6.34 -11.40 -14.38
CA TRP A 89 5.87 -11.40 -12.99
C TRP A 89 6.96 -11.53 -11.92
N ASN A 90 8.14 -12.01 -12.31
CA ASN A 90 9.32 -12.17 -11.46
C ASN A 90 10.42 -11.12 -11.76
N ALA A 91 10.07 -10.00 -12.39
CA ALA A 91 10.98 -8.89 -12.60
C ALA A 91 11.52 -8.35 -11.27
N SER A 92 12.73 -7.78 -11.32
CA SER A 92 13.34 -7.16 -10.15
C SER A 92 12.58 -5.90 -9.73
N GLU A 93 12.65 -5.57 -8.44
CA GLU A 93 11.93 -4.41 -7.85
C GLU A 93 12.29 -3.09 -8.54
N ASP A 94 13.55 -2.92 -8.97
CA ASP A 94 14.00 -1.74 -9.69
C ASP A 94 13.38 -1.64 -11.08
N ALA A 95 13.30 -2.75 -11.83
CA ALA A 95 12.63 -2.78 -13.11
C ALA A 95 11.15 -2.44 -12.96
N VAL A 96 10.48 -3.00 -11.95
CA VAL A 96 9.08 -2.67 -11.62
C VAL A 96 8.95 -1.20 -11.28
N PHE A 97 9.80 -0.65 -10.41
CA PHE A 97 9.76 0.76 -10.03
C PHE A 97 9.86 1.69 -11.25
N TYR A 98 10.84 1.48 -12.12
CA TYR A 98 11.03 2.33 -13.30
C TYR A 98 9.89 2.17 -14.31
N LEU A 99 9.35 0.96 -14.50
CA LEU A 99 8.21 0.75 -15.38
C LEU A 99 6.95 1.44 -14.84
N MET A 100 6.67 1.25 -13.55
CA MET A 100 5.43 1.69 -12.90
C MET A 100 5.35 3.20 -12.71
N GLN A 101 6.46 3.94 -12.87
CA GLN A 101 6.45 5.40 -12.95
C GLN A 101 5.50 5.94 -14.03
N ALA A 102 5.16 5.17 -15.07
CA ALA A 102 4.15 5.59 -16.03
C ALA A 102 2.73 5.73 -15.43
N TRP A 103 2.47 5.18 -14.24
CA TRP A 103 1.22 5.39 -13.48
C TRP A 103 1.24 6.65 -12.61
N MET A 104 2.36 7.39 -12.55
CA MET A 104 2.41 8.65 -11.82
C MET A 104 1.38 9.64 -12.40
N ILE A 105 0.72 10.35 -11.50
CA ILE A 105 -0.27 11.37 -11.86
C ILE A 105 0.43 12.48 -12.65
N ASP A 106 -0.08 12.79 -13.83
CA ASP A 106 0.36 13.97 -14.58
C ASP A 106 -0.27 15.23 -13.95
N CYS A 107 0.52 15.97 -13.18
CA CYS A 107 0.09 17.19 -12.51
C CYS A 107 -0.40 18.28 -13.48
N SER A 108 -0.04 18.23 -14.77
CA SER A 108 -0.52 19.18 -15.79
C SER A 108 -1.93 18.87 -16.31
N GLN A 109 -2.34 17.60 -16.21
CA GLN A 109 -3.64 17.11 -16.68
C GLN A 109 -4.65 16.93 -15.54
N LEU A 110 -4.24 17.19 -14.29
CA LEU A 110 -5.16 17.16 -13.16
C LEU A 110 -6.29 18.18 -13.37
N PRO A 111 -7.55 17.73 -13.47
CA PRO A 111 -8.64 18.66 -13.64
C PRO A 111 -8.78 19.52 -12.37
N TYR A 112 -9.32 20.74 -12.52
CA TYR A 112 -9.47 21.70 -11.41
C TYR A 112 -10.29 21.14 -10.23
N ASN A 113 -11.11 20.10 -10.46
CA ASN A 113 -11.90 19.39 -9.45
C ASN A 113 -11.27 18.07 -8.97
N ALA A 114 -10.00 17.79 -9.30
CA ALA A 114 -9.30 16.63 -8.75
C ALA A 114 -9.28 16.73 -7.21
N SER A 115 -9.80 15.71 -6.53
CA SER A 115 -10.09 15.74 -5.09
C SER A 115 -8.87 15.59 -4.18
N PHE A 116 -7.67 15.94 -4.65
CA PHE A 116 -6.48 15.94 -3.82
C PHE A 116 -6.46 17.18 -2.92
N VAL A 117 -6.26 16.96 -1.62
CA VAL A 117 -6.14 18.03 -0.62
C VAL A 117 -4.68 18.11 -0.22
N TYR A 118 -4.07 19.28 -0.43
CA TYR A 118 -2.68 19.56 -0.09
C TYR A 118 -2.62 20.53 1.10
N ALA A 119 -1.53 20.48 1.89
CA ALA A 119 -1.33 21.46 2.94
C ALA A 119 -1.06 22.86 2.35
N ALA A 120 -1.05 23.89 3.20
CA ALA A 120 -0.67 25.23 2.78
C ALA A 120 0.76 25.21 2.20
N ASN A 121 0.91 25.64 0.93
CA ASN A 121 2.14 25.64 0.13
C ASN A 121 2.57 24.28 -0.48
N GLU A 122 1.74 23.25 -0.40
CA GLU A 122 1.95 22.01 -1.14
C GLU A 122 1.09 21.97 -2.40
N THR A 123 1.60 21.29 -3.44
CA THR A 123 0.86 21.03 -4.68
C THR A 123 1.10 19.59 -5.13
N CYS A 124 0.46 19.17 -6.22
CA CYS A 124 0.76 17.88 -6.85
C CYS A 124 2.26 17.68 -7.09
N GLN A 125 2.97 18.73 -7.50
CA GLN A 125 4.40 18.70 -7.77
C GLN A 125 5.23 18.39 -6.52
N SER A 126 4.77 18.75 -5.32
CA SER A 126 5.43 18.41 -4.05
C SER A 126 5.58 16.89 -3.86
N PHE A 127 4.72 16.10 -4.51
CA PHE A 127 4.65 14.64 -4.38
C PHE A 127 4.96 13.91 -5.69
N ASN A 128 5.47 14.60 -6.71
CA ASN A 128 5.71 14.06 -8.05
C ASN A 128 7.20 14.16 -8.45
N ASN A 129 8.09 13.67 -7.59
CA ASN A 129 9.53 13.67 -7.85
C ASN A 129 9.97 12.41 -8.61
N VAL A 130 10.02 12.50 -9.93
CA VAL A 130 10.43 11.39 -10.82
C VAL A 130 11.90 10.98 -10.67
N SER A 131 12.72 11.84 -10.04
CA SER A 131 14.13 11.57 -9.82
C SER A 131 14.40 10.86 -8.48
N ALA A 132 13.38 10.67 -7.64
CA ALA A 132 13.52 9.92 -6.40
C ALA A 132 13.73 8.44 -6.74
N VAL A 133 14.80 7.83 -6.20
CA VAL A 133 15.07 6.40 -6.36
C VAL A 133 15.05 5.77 -4.96
N PRO A 134 14.16 4.81 -4.69
CA PRO A 134 14.11 4.15 -3.39
C PRO A 134 15.30 3.21 -3.21
N ILE A 135 15.54 2.81 -1.97
CA ILE A 135 16.39 1.64 -1.70
C ILE A 135 15.58 0.41 -2.09
N PHE A 136 16.14 -0.42 -2.98
CA PHE A 136 15.55 -1.71 -3.34
C PHE A 136 16.01 -2.81 -2.40
N PHE A 137 15.21 -3.86 -2.27
CA PHE A 137 15.53 -4.96 -1.38
C PHE A 137 16.86 -5.64 -1.75
N ASN A 138 17.77 -5.67 -0.79
CA ASN A 138 19.05 -6.33 -0.86
C ASN A 138 19.42 -6.81 0.55
N ASP A 139 19.29 -8.11 0.78
CA ASP A 139 19.60 -8.79 2.03
C ASP A 139 21.08 -9.16 2.16
N SER A 140 21.98 -8.51 1.41
CA SER A 140 23.40 -8.58 1.69
C SER A 140 23.75 -7.62 2.82
N LEU A 141 24.55 -8.08 3.78
CA LEU A 141 25.16 -7.22 4.80
C LEU A 141 25.90 -6.02 4.18
N SER A 142 26.55 -6.21 3.03
CA SER A 142 27.27 -5.14 2.33
C SER A 142 26.37 -4.32 1.40
N GLY A 143 25.10 -4.68 1.26
CA GLY A 143 24.13 -3.99 0.42
C GLY A 143 23.70 -2.64 0.99
N PRO A 144 23.01 -1.80 0.19
CA PRO A 144 22.62 -0.45 0.59
C PRO A 144 21.65 -0.40 1.78
N MET A 145 20.86 -1.45 1.99
CA MET A 145 19.94 -1.55 3.13
C MET A 145 20.67 -1.62 4.48
N PHE A 146 21.74 -2.42 4.57
CA PHE A 146 22.44 -2.67 5.84
C PHE A 146 23.75 -1.91 5.95
N ALA A 147 24.38 -1.52 4.85
CA ALA A 147 25.61 -0.73 4.80
C ALA A 147 26.72 -1.23 5.76
N GLY A 148 26.86 -2.55 5.90
CA GLY A 148 27.83 -3.20 6.79
C GLY A 148 27.42 -3.29 8.25
N ASN A 149 26.21 -2.86 8.63
CA ASN A 149 25.69 -2.95 9.99
C ASN A 149 25.26 -4.39 10.32
N SER A 150 26.21 -5.17 10.83
CA SER A 150 26.00 -6.58 11.17
C SER A 150 25.01 -6.78 12.32
N ALA A 151 24.90 -5.82 13.24
CA ALA A 151 23.93 -5.88 14.31
C ALA A 151 22.50 -5.77 13.78
N LEU A 152 22.23 -4.79 12.90
CA LEU A 152 20.92 -4.61 12.28
C LEU A 152 20.55 -5.78 11.36
N TYR A 153 21.53 -6.29 10.59
CA TYR A 153 21.34 -7.45 9.71
C TYR A 153 20.97 -8.72 10.48
N ASN A 154 21.69 -9.01 11.56
CA ASN A 154 21.41 -10.20 12.39
C ASN A 154 20.08 -10.04 13.13
N LEU A 155 19.78 -8.84 13.63
CA LEU A 155 18.52 -8.54 14.31
C LEU A 155 17.32 -8.69 13.37
N SER A 156 17.40 -8.15 12.15
CA SER A 156 16.32 -8.27 11.17
C SER A 156 16.08 -9.74 10.79
N SER A 157 17.14 -10.50 10.56
CA SER A 157 17.04 -11.95 10.28
C SER A 157 16.44 -12.73 11.44
N GLN A 158 16.81 -12.39 12.69
CA GLN A 158 16.29 -13.04 13.89
C GLN A 158 14.79 -12.79 14.09
N ILE A 159 14.32 -11.58 13.84
CA ILE A 159 12.93 -11.18 14.07
C ILE A 159 12.05 -11.58 12.90
N CYS A 160 12.51 -11.35 11.68
CA CYS A 160 11.70 -11.48 10.49
C CYS A 160 11.79 -12.86 9.81
N GLY A 161 12.82 -13.66 10.14
CA GLY A 161 13.11 -14.89 9.41
C GLY A 161 13.38 -14.60 7.93
N THR A 162 12.46 -15.02 7.06
CA THR A 162 12.53 -14.82 5.60
C THR A 162 11.53 -13.79 5.08
N ASP A 163 10.79 -13.10 5.95
CA ASP A 163 9.82 -12.09 5.54
C ASP A 163 10.55 -10.85 5.01
N ARG A 164 10.53 -10.68 3.68
CA ARG A 164 11.21 -9.58 2.99
C ARG A 164 10.69 -8.21 3.40
N ALA A 165 9.37 -8.06 3.58
CA ALA A 165 8.79 -6.75 3.93
C ALA A 165 9.21 -6.34 5.35
N CYS A 166 9.16 -7.29 6.29
CA CYS A 166 9.67 -7.08 7.64
C CYS A 166 11.17 -6.73 7.64
N ILE A 167 12.01 -7.51 6.94
CA ILE A 167 13.47 -7.25 6.86
C ILE A 167 13.72 -5.86 6.29
N PHE A 168 12.98 -5.48 5.25
CA PHE A 168 13.07 -4.17 4.62
C PHE A 168 12.76 -3.04 5.58
N ASP A 169 11.63 -3.12 6.27
CA ASP A 169 11.21 -2.04 7.16
C ASP A 169 12.14 -1.89 8.37
N ILE A 170 12.68 -2.98 8.92
CA ILE A 170 13.72 -2.89 9.97
C ILE A 170 14.97 -2.21 9.43
N ALA A 171 15.43 -2.55 8.22
CA ALA A 171 16.62 -1.95 7.64
C ALA A 171 16.40 -0.46 7.29
N ALA A 172 15.24 -0.11 6.75
CA ALA A 172 14.90 1.24 6.31
C ALA A 172 14.63 2.19 7.49
N THR A 173 14.05 1.70 8.58
CA THR A 173 13.69 2.53 9.74
C THR A 173 14.68 2.42 10.90
N GLY A 174 15.45 1.34 10.98
CA GLY A 174 16.28 1.01 12.14
C GLY A 174 15.47 0.55 13.36
N ASP A 175 14.16 0.36 13.23
CA ASP A 175 13.25 0.02 14.31
C ASP A 175 12.61 -1.35 14.08
N TYR A 176 12.91 -2.30 14.97
CA TYR A 176 12.39 -3.66 14.83
C TYR A 176 10.88 -3.77 15.04
N SER A 177 10.29 -2.85 15.80
CA SER A 177 8.86 -2.84 16.07
C SER A 177 8.04 -2.52 14.81
N VAL A 178 8.61 -1.72 13.91
CA VAL A 178 8.05 -1.44 12.58
C VAL A 178 7.99 -2.72 11.76
N GLY A 179 9.08 -3.47 11.69
CA GLY A 179 9.11 -4.76 10.98
C GLY A 179 8.08 -5.77 11.51
N GLN A 180 7.92 -5.87 12.84
CA GLN A 180 6.91 -6.75 13.44
C GLN A 180 5.48 -6.31 13.11
N ALA A 181 5.22 -5.00 13.06
CA ALA A 181 3.93 -4.47 12.66
C ALA A 181 3.63 -4.77 11.18
N THR A 182 4.65 -4.74 10.32
CA THR A 182 4.53 -5.15 8.92
C THR A 182 4.15 -6.62 8.78
N GLN A 183 4.80 -7.53 9.52
CA GLN A 183 4.39 -8.94 9.53
C GLN A 183 2.93 -9.11 9.94
N THR A 184 2.51 -8.39 10.99
CA THR A 184 1.14 -8.45 11.48
C THR A 184 0.16 -7.99 10.40
N ALA A 185 0.44 -6.87 9.73
CA ALA A 185 -0.38 -6.34 8.66
C ALA A 185 -0.42 -7.29 7.44
N SER A 186 0.70 -7.93 7.08
CA SER A 186 0.75 -8.92 6.01
C SER A 186 -0.10 -10.16 6.31
N VAL A 187 -0.08 -10.63 7.57
CA VAL A 187 -0.94 -11.74 8.02
C VAL A 187 -2.41 -11.34 7.93
N GLU A 188 -2.80 -10.18 8.46
CA GLU A 188 -4.18 -9.67 8.37
C GLU A 188 -4.65 -9.52 6.92
N ALA A 189 -3.80 -9.05 6.01
CA ALA A 189 -4.14 -8.96 4.59
C ALA A 189 -4.33 -10.34 3.96
N SER A 190 -3.55 -11.34 4.38
CA SER A 190 -3.70 -12.72 3.89
C SER A 190 -4.99 -13.38 4.37
N THR A 191 -5.46 -13.08 5.59
CA THR A 191 -6.72 -13.64 6.11
C THR A 191 -7.96 -13.08 5.41
N VAL A 192 -7.91 -11.83 4.92
CA VAL A 192 -9.01 -11.24 4.13
C VAL A 192 -9.24 -12.01 2.82
N ARG A 193 -8.18 -12.60 2.22
CA ARG A 193 -8.29 -13.41 1.00
C ARG A 193 -9.16 -14.66 1.20
N ASP A 194 -9.21 -15.19 2.42
CA ASP A 194 -9.93 -16.44 2.71
C ASP A 194 -11.43 -16.19 3.05
N GLU A 195 -11.84 -14.92 3.16
CA GLU A 195 -13.21 -14.52 3.53
C GLU A 195 -14.09 -14.05 2.34
N PHE A 196 -13.52 -13.91 1.12
CA PHE A 196 -14.22 -13.39 -0.07
C PHE A 196 -14.02 -14.23 -1.34
#